data_AF-A0A2D7XF23-F1
#
_entry.id   AF-A0A2D7XF23-F1
#
_cell.length_a   1.000
_cell.length_b   1.000
_cell.length_c   1.000
_cell.angle_alpha   90.00
_cell.angle_beta   90.00
_cell.angle_gamma   90.00
#
_symmetry.space_group_name_H-M   'P 1'
#
loop_
_entity.id
_entity.type
_entity.pdbx_description
1 polymer ?
#
loop_
_entity_poly.entity_id
_entity_poly.type
_entity_poly.pdbx_seq_one_letter_code
_entity_poly.pdbx_strand_id
1 'polypeptide(L)' 'MTFFGLSNDYIASVYEELFLLKYHGNWSFMEAYNLPLTIRRWFLQRLAEQFEKENKQHEDAKNKSKAGRR' A
#
# COMPACT_ATOMS: atom_id res chain seq x y z
N MET A 1 9.17 -4.71 -31.90
CA MET A 1 7.74 -4.32 -31.94
C MET A 1 7.05 -4.90 -30.73
N THR A 2 6.79 -4.11 -29.69
CA THR A 2 5.77 -4.46 -28.69
C THR A 2 4.51 -3.67 -29.06
N PHE A 3 3.70 -4.35 -29.85
CA PHE A 3 2.39 -4.01 -30.36
C PHE A 3 1.39 -3.98 -29.20
N PHE A 4 0.79 -2.82 -28.92
CA PHE A 4 -0.45 -2.63 -28.15
C PHE A 4 -0.68 -3.50 -26.90
N GLY A 5 0.38 -3.84 -26.17
CA GLY A 5 0.32 -4.57 -24.92
C GLY A 5 1.26 -3.91 -23.94
N LEU A 6 0.73 -3.48 -22.80
CA LEU A 6 1.53 -3.03 -21.66
C LEU A 6 2.63 -4.08 -21.40
N SER A 7 3.85 -3.63 -21.07
CA SER A 7 4.93 -4.58 -20.76
C SER A 7 4.49 -5.53 -19.64
N ASN A 8 4.98 -6.77 -19.65
CA ASN A 8 4.69 -7.73 -18.59
C ASN A 8 4.95 -7.12 -17.19
N ASP A 9 5.99 -6.29 -17.07
CA ASP A 9 6.34 -5.57 -15.85
C ASP A 9 5.25 -4.58 -15.42
N TYR A 10 4.66 -3.84 -16.38
CA TYR A 10 3.56 -2.94 -16.07
C TYR A 10 2.34 -3.71 -15.59
N ILE A 11 1.99 -4.81 -16.27
CA ILE A 11 0.85 -5.64 -15.88
C ILE A 11 1.05 -6.18 -14.47
N ALA A 12 2.24 -6.71 -14.17
CA ALA A 12 2.62 -7.16 -12.84
C ALA A 12 2.47 -6.04 -11.79
N SER A 13 2.95 -4.83 -12.09
CA SER A 13 2.83 -3.68 -11.17
C SER A 13 1.37 -3.34 -10.84
N VAL A 14 0.47 -3.40 -11.82
CA VAL A 14 -0.96 -3.12 -11.60
C VAL A 14 -1.62 -4.19 -10.73
N TYR A 15 -1.25 -5.46 -10.92
CA TYR A 15 -1.77 -6.53 -10.07
C TYR A 15 -1.23 -6.45 -8.64
N GLU A 16 0.02 -6.01 -8.46
CA GLU A 16 0.59 -5.75 -7.14
C GLU A 16 -0.18 -4.62 -6.43
N GLU A 17 -0.46 -3.52 -7.13
CA GLU A 17 -1.30 -2.42 -6.62
C GLU A 17 -2.69 -2.93 -6.16
N LEU A 18 -3.33 -3.80 -6.95
CA LEU A 18 -4.62 -4.41 -6.61
C LEU A 18 -4.53 -5.36 -5.42
N PHE A 19 -3.46 -6.16 -5.37
CA PHE A 19 -3.22 -7.10 -4.29
C PHE A 19 -3.05 -6.37 -2.95
N LEU A 20 -2.26 -5.30 -2.90
CA LEU A 20 -2.05 -4.49 -1.70
C LEU A 20 -3.36 -3.87 -1.19
N LEU A 21 -4.20 -3.34 -2.09
CA LEU A 21 -5.51 -2.79 -1.71
C LEU A 21 -6.47 -3.86 -1.19
N LYS A 22 -6.47 -5.05 -1.78
CA LYS A 22 -7.27 -6.17 -1.29
C LYS A 22 -6.77 -6.67 0.06
N TYR A 23 -5.46 -6.86 0.19
CA TYR A 23 -4.82 -7.50 1.35
C TYR A 23 -4.88 -6.60 2.59
N HIS A 24 -4.65 -5.28 2.44
CA HIS A 24 -4.63 -4.35 3.56
C HIS A 24 -5.86 -3.44 3.63
N GLY A 25 -6.46 -3.08 2.49
CA GLY A 25 -7.59 -2.16 2.44
C GLY A 25 -8.96 -2.85 2.53
N ASN A 26 -9.01 -4.18 2.53
CA ASN A 26 -10.25 -4.97 2.52
C ASN A 26 -11.18 -4.67 1.32
N TRP A 27 -10.60 -4.25 0.18
CA TRP A 27 -11.35 -3.99 -1.05
C TRP A 27 -11.71 -5.29 -1.76
N SER A 28 -12.88 -5.35 -2.39
CA SER A 28 -13.15 -6.38 -3.39
C SER A 28 -12.20 -6.18 -4.58
N PHE A 29 -11.80 -7.30 -5.20
CA PHE A 29 -10.98 -7.25 -6.41
C PHE A 29 -11.69 -6.44 -7.51
N MET A 30 -13.00 -6.61 -7.67
CA MET A 30 -13.78 -5.89 -8.67
C MET A 30 -13.85 -4.38 -8.39
N GLU A 31 -13.95 -3.99 -7.11
CA GLU A 31 -13.97 -2.58 -6.71
C GLU A 31 -12.62 -1.91 -7.01
N ALA A 32 -11.52 -2.55 -6.59
CA ALA A 32 -10.18 -2.02 -6.84
C ALA A 32 -9.83 -2.00 -8.33
N TYR A 33 -10.30 -2.99 -9.11
CA TYR A 33 -10.10 -3.06 -10.55
C TYR A 33 -10.83 -1.94 -11.30
N ASN A 34 -12.07 -1.63 -10.89
CA ASN A 34 -12.89 -0.58 -11.50
C ASN A 34 -12.46 0.84 -11.11
N LEU A 35 -11.58 1.01 -10.12
CA LEU A 35 -11.06 2.32 -9.75
C LEU A 35 -10.13 2.91 -10.82
N PRO A 36 -10.24 4.23 -11.11
CA PRO A 36 -9.23 4.96 -11.86
C PRO A 36 -7.83 4.82 -11.24
N LEU A 37 -6.81 4.66 -12.08
CA LEU A 37 -5.41 4.46 -11.66
C LEU A 37 -4.92 5.54 -10.68
N THR A 38 -5.30 6.81 -10.90
CA THR A 38 -4.92 7.92 -10.03
C THR A 38 -5.46 7.75 -8.61
N ILE A 39 -6.71 7.30 -8.47
CA ILE A 39 -7.35 7.10 -7.17
C ILE A 39 -6.73 5.89 -6.46
N ARG A 40 -6.48 4.81 -7.22
CA ARG A 40 -5.81 3.60 -6.71
C ARG A 40 -4.46 3.92 -6.06
N ARG A 41 -3.63 4.67 -6.78
CA ARG A 41 -2.30 5.09 -6.30
C ARG A 41 -2.39 6.02 -5.10
N TRP A 42 -3.36 6.93 -5.08
CA TRP A 42 -3.60 7.78 -3.92
C TRP A 42 -3.94 6.95 -2.66
N PHE A 43 -4.81 5.95 -2.77
CA PHE A 43 -5.13 5.06 -1.65
C PHE A 43 -3.91 4.27 -1.17
N LEU A 44 -3.11 3.74 -2.08
CA LEU A 44 -1.88 3.02 -1.73
C LEU A 44 -0.87 3.92 -1.02
N GLN A 45 -0.66 5.15 -1.50
CA GLN A 45 0.20 6.12 -0.83
C GLN A 45 -0.33 6.45 0.57
N ARG A 46 -1.65 6.65 0.71
CA ARG A 46 -2.26 6.94 2.00
C ARG A 46 -2.13 5.76 2.98
N LEU A 47 -2.25 4.52 2.48
CA LEU A 47 -2.05 3.30 3.26
C LEU A 47 -0.60 3.20 3.77
N ALA A 48 0.37 3.47 2.90
CA ALA A 48 1.79 3.51 3.30
C ALA A 48 2.06 4.57 4.39
N GLU A 49 1.47 5.77 4.26
CA GLU A 49 1.57 6.80 5.30
C GLU A 49 0.99 6.36 6.65
N GLN A 50 -0.09 5.57 6.66
CA GLN A 50 -0.66 5.05 7.91
C GLN A 50 0.29 4.03 8.55
N PHE A 51 0.82 3.08 7.78
CA PHE A 51 1.78 2.10 8.30
C PHE A 51 3.04 2.76 8.87
N GLU A 52 3.56 3.80 8.20
CA GLU A 52 4.69 4.55 8.74
C GLU A 52 4.36 5.25 10.07
N LYS A 53 3.15 5.82 10.20
CA LYS A 53 2.72 6.48 11.43
C LYS A 53 2.55 5.48 12.57
N GLU A 54 1.90 4.36 12.32
CA GLU A 54 1.73 3.28 13.31
C GLU A 54 3.09 2.75 13.76
N ASN A 55 4.01 2.48 12.82
CA ASN A 55 5.34 2.00 13.15
C ASN A 55 6.13 3.02 14.00
N LYS A 56 6.06 4.31 13.65
CA LYS A 56 6.67 5.39 14.46
C LYS A 56 6.10 5.42 15.88
N GLN A 57 4.78 5.33 16.04
CA GLN A 57 4.15 5.29 17.36
C GLN A 57 4.58 4.06 18.18
N HIS A 58 4.69 2.89 17.54
CA HIS A 58 5.17 1.68 18.19
C HIS A 58 6.63 1.80 18.64
N GLU A 59 7.52 2.34 17.80
CA GLU A 59 8.93 2.56 18.15
C GLU A 59 9.07 3.60 19.27
N ASP A 60 8.29 4.68 19.24
CA ASP A 60 8.29 5.69 20.31
C ASP A 60 7.82 5.09 21.65
N ALA A 61 6.80 4.24 21.64
CA ALA A 61 6.35 3.53 22.84
C ALA A 61 7.42 2.57 23.39
N LYS A 62 8.10 1.82 22.52
CA LYS A 62 9.24 0.97 22.90
C LYS A 62 10.38 1.78 23.49
N ASN A 63 10.70 2.95 22.93
CA ASN A 63 11.77 3.80 23.42
C ASN A 63 11.45 4.44 24.77
N LYS A 64 10.20 4.89 24.98
CA LYS A 64 9.74 5.43 26.28
C LYS A 64 9.76 4.37 27.39
N SER A 65 9.31 3.15 27.10
CA SER A 65 9.35 2.04 28.08
C SER A 65 10.79 1.64 28.47
N LYS A 66 11.76 1.73 27.55
CA LYS A 66 13.18 1.52 27.87
C LYS A 66 13.79 2.68 28.67
N ALA A 67 13.38 3.92 28.41
CA ALA A 67 13.86 5.09 29.12
C ALA A 67 13.36 5.15 30.57
N GLY A 68 12.13 4.74 30.86
CA GLY A 68 11.58 4.69 32.22
C GLY A 68 12.06 3.51 33.07
N ARG A 69 12.86 2.60 32.51
CA ARG A 69 13.44 1.43 33.20
C ARG A 69 14.93 1.64 33.55
N ARG A 70 15.49 2.80 33.23
CA ARG A 70 16.82 3.27 33.64
C ARG A 70 16.67 4.30 34.76
#